data_AF-A0A920SNP6-F1
#
_entry.id   AF-A0A920SNP6-F1
#
_cell.length_a   1.000
_cell.length_b   1.000
_cell.length_c   1.000
_cell.angle_alpha   90.00
_cell.angle_beta   90.00
_cell.angle_gamma   90.00
#
_symmetry.space_group_name_H-M   'P 1'
#
loop_
_entity.id
_entity.type
_entity.pdbx_description
1 polymer ?
#
loop_
_entity_poly.entity_id
_entity_poly.type
_entity_poly.pdbx_seq_one_letter_code
_entity_poly.pdbx_strand_id
1 'polypeptide(L)'
;MWRIIPEASTRTAELISGNADIITNVVPEQVEAINGSGRAEVQVVSGARRMYLGFSLSEGSRQMPGGEAIQDPRVRRALQYAVDVPTICRQLLSVECERATGLVNPPNDHPDLEPYPYDPSIAEMLLDEAGWSRGSDGIRFAIRLQAGRARYVNDVNIVLAIASIYRTWG
;
A
#
# COMPACT_ATOMS: atom_id res chain seq x y z
N MET A 1 -0.31 -28.89 13.86
CA MET A 1 0.64 -28.23 14.80
C MET A 1 0.91 -26.83 14.25
N TRP A 2 0.95 -25.81 15.10
CA TRP A 2 1.30 -24.44 14.68
C TRP A 2 2.73 -24.11 15.11
N ARG A 3 3.54 -23.55 14.20
CA ARG A 3 4.93 -23.13 14.44
C ARG A 3 5.12 -21.69 13.98
N ILE A 4 5.88 -20.90 14.75
CA ILE A 4 6.24 -19.53 14.37
C ILE A 4 7.62 -19.58 13.72
N ILE A 5 7.67 -19.28 12.42
CA ILE A 5 8.90 -19.19 11.62
C ILE A 5 8.91 -17.79 10.98
N PRO A 6 9.65 -16.82 11.55
CA PRO A 6 9.65 -15.44 11.06
C PRO A 6 10.14 -15.30 9.62
N GLU A 7 11.17 -16.04 9.24
CA GLU A 7 11.84 -15.94 7.95
C GLU A 7 11.02 -16.59 6.83
N ALA A 8 10.71 -15.83 5.77
CA ALA A 8 9.88 -16.28 4.66
C ALA A 8 10.52 -17.43 3.85
N SER A 9 11.84 -17.38 3.65
CA SER A 9 12.59 -18.43 2.95
C SER A 9 12.54 -19.76 3.73
N THR A 10 12.69 -19.71 5.05
CA THR A 10 12.59 -20.90 5.91
C THR A 10 11.19 -21.51 5.87
N ARG A 11 10.12 -20.68 5.90
CA ARG A 11 8.74 -21.18 5.71
C ARG A 11 8.57 -21.91 4.38
N THR A 12 9.11 -21.33 3.31
CA THR A 12 9.02 -21.90 1.96
C THR A 12 9.77 -23.24 1.87
N ALA A 13 10.98 -23.32 2.42
CA ALA A 13 11.75 -24.55 2.43
C ALA A 13 11.04 -25.69 3.18
N GLU A 14 10.43 -25.39 4.33
CA GLU A 14 9.66 -26.36 5.11
C GLU A 14 8.41 -26.86 4.36
N LEU A 15 7.74 -25.99 3.59
CA LEU A 15 6.62 -26.40 2.73
C LEU A 15 7.09 -27.35 1.63
N ILE A 16 8.15 -26.98 0.90
CA ILE A 16 8.68 -27.75 -0.23
C ILE A 16 9.22 -29.12 0.22
N SER A 17 9.89 -29.18 1.39
CA SER A 17 10.40 -30.44 1.95
C SER A 17 9.29 -31.35 2.48
N GLY A 18 8.09 -30.81 2.74
CA GLY A 18 6.97 -31.52 3.35
C GLY A 18 6.97 -31.54 4.88
N ASN A 19 7.76 -30.67 5.51
CA ASN A 19 7.76 -30.46 6.96
C ASN A 19 6.61 -29.53 7.42
N ALA A 20 5.99 -28.82 6.48
CA ALA A 20 4.79 -28.03 6.70
C ALA A 20 3.76 -28.30 5.60
N ASP A 21 2.49 -28.37 5.98
CA ASP A 21 1.39 -28.57 5.02
C ASP A 21 0.85 -27.24 4.48
N ILE A 22 0.92 -26.17 5.30
CA ILE A 22 0.39 -24.84 4.97
C ILE A 22 1.35 -23.78 5.51
N ILE A 23 1.61 -22.75 4.69
CA ILE A 23 2.26 -21.52 5.11
C ILE A 23 1.39 -20.32 4.72
N THR A 24 1.59 -19.20 5.42
CA THR A 24 0.92 -17.92 5.11
C THR A 24 1.96 -16.83 4.88
N ASN A 25 1.52 -15.69 4.34
CA ASN A 25 2.38 -14.56 3.97
C ASN A 25 3.54 -15.00 3.04
N VAL A 26 3.17 -15.68 1.96
CA VAL A 26 4.10 -15.99 0.86
C VAL A 26 4.46 -14.66 0.20
N VAL A 27 5.77 -14.39 0.11
CA VAL A 27 6.27 -13.20 -0.58
C VAL A 27 6.38 -13.49 -2.08
N PRO A 28 6.19 -12.48 -2.95
CA PRO A 28 6.15 -12.69 -4.41
C PRO A 28 7.32 -13.48 -4.98
N GLU A 29 8.52 -13.25 -4.44
CA GLU A 29 9.77 -13.87 -4.88
C GLU A 29 9.82 -15.39 -4.62
N GLN A 30 8.91 -15.93 -3.81
CA GLN A 30 8.83 -17.36 -3.50
C GLN A 30 7.72 -18.09 -4.27
N VAL A 31 6.83 -17.36 -4.98
CA VAL A 31 5.65 -17.95 -5.63
C VAL A 31 6.05 -18.96 -6.70
N GLU A 32 7.00 -18.59 -7.57
CA GLU A 32 7.48 -19.48 -8.64
C GLU A 32 8.13 -20.74 -8.08
N ALA A 33 8.95 -20.61 -7.02
CA ALA A 33 9.61 -21.74 -6.38
C ALA A 33 8.59 -22.72 -5.75
N ILE A 34 7.52 -22.21 -5.13
CA ILE A 34 6.46 -23.04 -4.57
C ILE A 34 5.70 -23.75 -5.69
N ASN A 35 5.18 -23.01 -6.67
CA ASN A 35 4.36 -23.57 -7.74
C ASN A 35 5.15 -24.55 -8.62
N GLY A 36 6.46 -24.32 -8.81
CA GLY A 36 7.36 -25.21 -9.55
C GLY A 36 7.86 -26.42 -8.75
N SER A 37 7.59 -26.50 -7.44
CA SER A 37 8.09 -27.58 -6.58
C SER A 37 7.43 -28.94 -6.80
N GLY A 38 6.25 -28.96 -7.44
CA GLY A 38 5.40 -30.15 -7.54
C GLY A 38 4.79 -30.62 -6.21
N ARG A 39 4.99 -29.87 -5.11
CA ARG A 39 4.51 -30.21 -3.76
C ARG A 39 3.29 -29.40 -3.32
N ALA A 40 3.29 -28.12 -3.65
CA ALA A 40 2.28 -27.17 -3.20
C ALA A 40 2.05 -26.09 -4.26
N GLU A 41 0.96 -25.36 -4.10
CA GLU A 41 0.60 -24.23 -4.95
C GLU A 41 0.22 -23.02 -4.08
N VAL A 42 0.48 -21.83 -4.60
CA VAL A 42 0.09 -20.58 -3.96
C VAL A 42 -1.33 -20.25 -4.36
N GLN A 43 -2.20 -20.13 -3.35
CA GLN A 43 -3.59 -19.70 -3.53
C GLN A 43 -3.76 -18.25 -3.07
N VAL A 44 -4.26 -17.40 -3.96
CA VAL A 44 -4.65 -16.02 -3.64
C VAL A 44 -6.08 -16.04 -3.13
N VAL A 45 -6.29 -15.54 -1.92
CA VAL A 45 -7.61 -15.49 -1.28
C VAL A 45 -7.97 -14.06 -0.91
N SER A 46 -9.24 -13.70 -1.11
CA SER A 46 -9.76 -12.42 -0.65
C SER A 46 -9.75 -12.37 0.88
N GLY A 47 -8.89 -11.52 1.43
CA GLY A 47 -8.83 -11.30 2.87
C GLY A 47 -9.90 -10.33 3.36
N ALA A 48 -10.33 -10.47 4.62
CA ALA A 48 -11.21 -9.50 5.26
C ALA A 48 -10.49 -8.19 5.67
N ARG A 49 -9.19 -8.07 5.39
CA ARG A 49 -8.37 -6.93 5.80
C ARG A 49 -8.22 -5.93 4.66
N ARG A 50 -8.58 -4.67 4.91
CA ARG A 50 -8.28 -3.55 4.03
C ARG A 50 -6.96 -2.90 4.42
N MET A 51 -6.13 -2.66 3.41
CA MET A 51 -4.86 -1.94 3.54
C MET A 51 -5.10 -0.49 3.15
N TYR A 52 -4.68 0.46 3.98
CA TYR A 52 -4.87 1.88 3.73
C TYR A 52 -3.74 2.72 4.34
N LEU A 53 -3.53 3.92 3.79
CA LEU A 53 -2.76 4.98 4.42
C LEU A 53 -3.70 5.88 5.21
N GLY A 54 -3.48 5.98 6.52
CA GLY A 54 -4.24 6.87 7.38
C GLY A 54 -3.63 8.27 7.43
N PHE A 55 -4.48 9.30 7.50
CA PHE A 55 -4.06 10.67 7.79
C PHE A 55 -4.30 10.96 9.26
N SER A 56 -3.24 11.34 9.99
CA SER A 56 -3.40 11.80 11.37
C SER A 56 -3.69 13.30 11.38
N LEU A 57 -4.92 13.66 11.77
CA LEU A 57 -5.38 15.05 11.85
C LEU A 57 -5.31 15.64 13.26
N SER A 58 -4.64 14.95 14.19
CA SER A 58 -4.48 15.44 15.55
C SER A 58 -3.56 16.66 15.60
N GLU A 59 -3.74 17.51 16.62
CA GLU A 59 -2.88 18.67 16.89
C GLU A 59 -1.39 18.30 16.97
N GLY A 60 -1.07 17.16 17.58
CA GLY A 60 0.32 16.67 17.66
C GLY A 60 0.91 16.28 16.31
N SER A 61 0.09 15.79 15.38
CA SER A 61 0.54 15.47 14.01
C SER A 61 0.59 16.69 13.10
N ARG A 62 -0.18 17.75 13.41
CA ARG A 62 -0.17 19.00 12.63
C ARG A 62 1.22 19.64 12.53
N GLN A 63 2.02 19.50 13.59
CA GLN A 63 3.39 20.03 13.67
C GLN A 63 4.45 19.16 12.96
N MET A 64 4.07 17.97 12.49
CA MET A 64 4.98 17.11 11.73
C MET A 64 5.07 17.55 10.26
N PRO A 65 6.14 17.16 9.52
CA PRO A 65 6.22 17.43 8.09
C PRO A 65 4.96 16.98 7.34
N GLY A 66 4.32 17.93 6.66
CA GLY A 66 3.09 17.72 5.88
C GLY A 66 1.82 17.71 6.72
N GLY A 67 1.93 17.81 8.05
CA GLY A 67 0.82 17.78 8.99
C GLY A 67 -0.17 18.93 8.82
N GLU A 68 0.32 20.13 8.50
CA GLU A 68 -0.50 21.29 8.15
C GLU A 68 -1.22 21.07 6.82
N ALA A 69 -0.50 20.58 5.80
CA ALA A 69 -1.04 20.37 4.46
C ALA A 69 -2.21 19.38 4.46
N ILE A 70 -2.09 18.26 5.18
CA ILE A 70 -3.14 17.23 5.22
C ILE A 70 -4.39 17.65 6.01
N GLN A 71 -4.41 18.81 6.67
CA GLN A 71 -5.65 19.37 7.24
C GLN A 71 -6.64 19.73 6.15
N ASP A 72 -6.16 20.19 5.00
CA ASP A 72 -7.00 20.49 3.85
C ASP A 72 -7.49 19.19 3.18
N PRO A 73 -8.82 18.97 3.05
CA PRO A 73 -9.36 17.81 2.36
C PRO A 73 -8.91 17.70 0.88
N ARG A 74 -8.60 18.83 0.22
CA ARG A 74 -8.10 18.84 -1.16
C ARG A 74 -6.73 18.19 -1.27
N VAL A 75 -5.84 18.45 -0.32
CA VAL A 75 -4.52 17.80 -0.24
C VAL A 75 -4.68 16.29 -0.05
N ARG A 76 -5.57 15.86 0.86
CA ARG A 76 -5.83 14.42 1.06
C ARG A 76 -6.38 13.74 -0.20
N ARG A 77 -7.25 14.43 -0.95
CA ARG A 77 -7.74 13.94 -2.25
C ARG A 77 -6.63 13.90 -3.29
N ALA A 78 -5.79 14.92 -3.39
CA ALA A 78 -4.66 14.95 -4.31
C ALA A 78 -3.72 13.76 -4.10
N LEU A 79 -3.37 13.48 -2.84
CA LEU A 79 -2.54 12.33 -2.47
C LEU A 79 -3.18 10.99 -2.86
N GLN A 80 -4.51 10.91 -2.87
CA GLN A 80 -5.19 9.71 -3.38
C GLN A 80 -5.00 9.60 -4.90
N TYR A 81 -5.30 10.65 -5.67
CA TYR A 81 -5.15 10.66 -7.13
C TYR A 81 -3.72 10.41 -7.62
N ALA A 82 -2.72 10.75 -6.81
CA ALA A 82 -1.31 10.53 -7.15
C ALA A 82 -0.86 9.06 -7.11
N VAL A 83 -1.60 8.14 -6.47
CA VAL A 83 -1.13 6.75 -6.24
C VAL A 83 -1.79 5.76 -7.19
N ASP A 84 -0.96 5.10 -8.01
CA ASP A 84 -1.34 3.97 -8.87
C ASP A 84 -1.31 2.65 -8.08
N VAL A 85 -2.46 2.30 -7.48
CA VAL A 85 -2.62 1.08 -6.67
C VAL A 85 -2.47 -0.20 -7.52
N PRO A 86 -3.10 -0.35 -8.71
CA PRO A 86 -2.91 -1.53 -9.55
C PRO A 86 -1.44 -1.80 -9.91
N THR A 87 -0.69 -0.77 -10.28
CA THR A 87 0.74 -0.93 -10.60
C THR A 87 1.55 -1.36 -9.38
N ILE A 88 1.29 -0.78 -8.20
CA ILE A 88 1.92 -1.21 -6.93
C ILE A 88 1.65 -2.69 -6.67
N CYS A 89 0.41 -3.16 -6.83
CA CYS A 89 0.06 -4.57 -6.59
C CYS A 89 0.75 -5.52 -7.56
N ARG A 90 0.76 -5.21 -8.87
CA ARG A 90 1.47 -6.04 -9.85
C ARG A 90 2.97 -6.10 -9.56
N GLN A 91 3.60 -4.96 -9.32
CA GLN A 91 5.05 -4.86 -9.21
C GLN A 91 5.59 -5.34 -7.86
N LEU A 92 4.88 -5.08 -6.76
CA LEU A 92 5.38 -5.36 -5.40
C LEU A 92 4.69 -6.53 -4.72
N LEU A 93 3.55 -6.99 -5.23
CA LEU A 93 2.81 -8.10 -4.63
C LEU A 93 2.57 -9.26 -5.61
N SER A 94 2.86 -9.08 -6.90
CA SER A 94 2.60 -10.06 -7.97
C SER A 94 1.16 -10.58 -7.96
N VAL A 95 0.22 -9.69 -7.64
CA VAL A 95 -1.23 -9.94 -7.69
C VAL A 95 -1.90 -8.80 -8.43
N GLU A 96 -2.98 -9.10 -9.13
CA GLU A 96 -3.91 -8.05 -9.56
C GLU A 96 -4.73 -7.58 -8.37
N CYS A 97 -4.80 -6.27 -8.18
CA CYS A 97 -5.64 -5.67 -7.16
C CYS A 97 -6.21 -4.35 -7.69
N GLU A 98 -7.37 -4.00 -7.16
CA GLU A 98 -8.01 -2.71 -7.42
C GLU A 98 -8.01 -1.85 -6.16
N ARG A 99 -8.08 -0.53 -6.35
CA ARG A 99 -8.19 0.40 -5.24
C ARG A 99 -9.51 0.17 -4.50
N ALA A 100 -9.44 0.06 -3.18
CA ALA A 100 -10.63 -0.04 -2.36
C ALA A 100 -11.46 1.26 -2.40
N THR A 101 -12.78 1.11 -2.47
CA THR A 101 -13.77 2.20 -2.39
C THR A 101 -13.91 2.76 -0.97
N GLY A 102 -13.54 1.97 0.04
CA GLY A 102 -13.57 2.37 1.44
C GLY A 102 -13.03 1.29 2.38
N LEU A 103 -13.32 1.47 3.67
CA LEU A 103 -12.87 0.57 4.75
C LEU A 103 -13.78 -0.64 4.96
N VAL A 104 -15.00 -0.60 4.41
CA VAL A 104 -16.00 -1.66 4.59
C VAL A 104 -15.82 -2.72 3.50
N ASN A 105 -16.01 -3.99 3.88
CA ASN A 105 -15.96 -5.11 2.94
C ASN A 105 -17.35 -5.41 2.38
N PRO A 106 -17.45 -5.83 1.11
CA PRO A 106 -18.63 -6.50 0.59
C PRO A 106 -19.09 -7.65 1.49
N PRO A 107 -20.40 -7.89 1.60
CA PRO A 107 -21.50 -7.16 0.94
C PRO A 107 -22.01 -5.94 1.74
N ASN A 108 -21.27 -5.48 2.75
CA ASN A 108 -21.72 -4.41 3.65
C ASN A 108 -21.25 -3.01 3.23
N ASP A 109 -20.46 -2.91 2.16
CA ASP A 109 -20.01 -1.64 1.61
C ASP A 109 -21.13 -0.93 0.86
N HIS A 110 -20.93 0.36 0.61
CA HIS A 110 -21.89 1.15 -0.13
C HIS A 110 -21.70 0.87 -1.63
N PRO A 111 -22.74 0.38 -2.35
CA PRO A 111 -22.58 -0.17 -3.70
C PRO A 111 -22.22 0.90 -4.74
N ASP A 112 -22.61 2.15 -4.51
CA ASP A 112 -22.41 3.25 -5.48
C ASP A 112 -21.10 4.03 -5.28
N LEU A 113 -20.22 3.59 -4.37
CA LEU A 113 -18.93 4.27 -4.18
C LEU A 113 -17.94 3.83 -5.26
N GLU A 114 -17.35 4.81 -5.95
CA GLU A 114 -16.25 4.57 -6.87
C GLU A 114 -14.89 4.89 -6.22
N PRO A 115 -13.84 4.10 -6.51
CA PRO A 115 -12.52 4.40 -6.00
C PRO A 115 -11.91 5.62 -6.69
N TYR A 116 -11.08 6.39 -5.98
CA TYR A 116 -10.29 7.46 -6.60
C TYR A 116 -9.38 6.89 -7.70
N PRO A 117 -9.54 7.29 -8.96
CA PRO A 117 -8.66 6.83 -10.03
C PRO A 117 -7.24 7.38 -9.83
N TYR A 118 -6.29 6.75 -10.50
CA TYR A 118 -4.96 7.32 -10.64
C TYR A 118 -5.01 8.42 -11.70
N ASP A 119 -4.88 9.67 -11.27
CA ASP A 119 -4.86 10.84 -12.15
C ASP A 119 -3.94 11.92 -11.57
N PRO A 120 -2.65 11.90 -11.93
CA PRO A 120 -1.71 12.90 -11.46
C PRO A 120 -2.06 14.34 -11.84
N SER A 121 -2.80 14.55 -12.93
CA SER A 121 -3.18 15.91 -13.36
C SER A 121 -4.17 16.54 -12.36
N ILE A 122 -5.13 15.75 -11.87
CA ILE A 122 -6.05 16.16 -10.81
C ILE A 122 -5.29 16.36 -9.50
N ALA A 123 -4.30 15.51 -9.20
CA ALA A 123 -3.48 15.66 -8.00
C ALA A 123 -2.75 17.01 -7.97
N GLU A 124 -2.08 17.38 -9.06
CA GLU A 124 -1.38 18.67 -9.19
C GLU A 124 -2.34 19.86 -9.05
N MET A 125 -3.47 19.82 -9.77
CA MET A 125 -4.50 20.86 -9.71
C MET A 125 -5.01 21.08 -8.28
N LEU A 126 -5.33 20.01 -7.56
CA LEU A 126 -5.84 20.10 -6.19
C LEU A 126 -4.81 20.64 -5.19
N LEU A 127 -3.51 20.36 -5.41
CA LEU A 127 -2.44 20.92 -4.59
C LEU A 127 -2.25 22.42 -4.85
N ASP A 128 -2.33 22.85 -6.11
CA ASP A 128 -2.27 24.27 -6.47
C ASP A 128 -3.47 25.05 -5.91
N GLU A 129 -4.69 24.52 -6.05
CA GLU A 129 -5.90 25.12 -5.47
C GLU A 129 -5.84 25.21 -3.93
N ALA A 130 -5.14 24.27 -3.29
CA ALA A 130 -4.89 24.27 -1.86
C ALA A 130 -3.78 25.25 -1.42
N GLY A 131 -3.14 25.95 -2.37
CA GLY A 131 -2.09 26.93 -2.10
C GLY A 131 -0.71 26.33 -1.90
N TRP A 132 -0.52 25.04 -2.18
CA TRP A 132 0.75 24.33 -2.01
C TRP A 132 1.55 24.31 -3.31
N SER A 133 1.85 25.47 -3.89
CA SER A 133 2.63 25.57 -5.14
C SER A 133 4.06 25.04 -5.00
N ARG A 134 4.67 24.60 -6.09
CA ARG A 134 6.06 24.13 -6.10
C ARG A 134 7.02 25.27 -5.75
N GLY A 135 7.96 24.99 -4.85
CA GLY A 135 9.10 25.86 -4.57
C GLY A 135 10.12 25.88 -5.71
N SER A 136 11.18 26.68 -5.56
CA SER A 136 12.27 26.75 -6.55
C SER A 136 13.07 25.45 -6.68
N ASP A 137 12.99 24.57 -5.69
CA ASP A 137 13.54 23.22 -5.69
C ASP A 137 12.55 22.17 -6.25
N GLY A 138 11.37 22.60 -6.71
CA GLY A 138 10.32 21.74 -7.21
C GLY A 138 9.47 21.06 -6.13
N ILE A 139 9.75 21.30 -4.84
CA ILE A 139 9.05 20.69 -3.71
C ILE A 139 7.94 21.65 -3.22
N ARG A 140 6.73 21.11 -3.05
CA ARG A 140 5.55 21.75 -2.46
C ARG A 140 5.60 21.66 -0.94
N PHE A 141 5.82 20.46 -0.39
CA PHE A 141 6.04 20.23 1.04
C PHE A 141 6.56 18.80 1.31
N ALA A 142 7.29 18.61 2.40
CA ALA A 142 7.69 17.28 2.84
C ALA A 142 6.57 16.62 3.68
N ILE A 143 6.25 15.35 3.40
CA ILE A 143 5.33 14.54 4.23
C ILE A 143 6.06 13.35 4.85
N ARG A 144 5.78 13.05 6.12
CA ARG A 144 6.30 11.85 6.79
C ARG A 144 5.32 10.69 6.69
N LEU A 145 5.72 9.61 6.01
CA LEU A 145 4.98 8.35 6.00
C LEU A 145 5.52 7.39 7.07
N GLN A 146 4.62 6.61 7.67
CA GLN A 146 4.94 5.57 8.63
C GLN A 146 4.50 4.21 8.07
N ALA A 147 5.39 3.23 8.14
CA ALA A 147 5.13 1.86 7.72
C ALA A 147 5.22 0.91 8.91
N GLY A 148 4.51 -0.22 8.81
CA GLY A 148 4.84 -1.39 9.61
C GLY A 148 6.24 -1.91 9.28
N ARG A 149 6.72 -2.89 10.07
CA ARG A 149 7.93 -3.65 9.74
C ARG A 149 7.57 -5.13 9.72
N ALA A 150 7.52 -5.72 8.54
CA ALA A 150 7.21 -7.13 8.32
C ALA A 150 5.87 -7.58 8.93
N ARG A 151 4.94 -6.64 9.13
CA ARG A 151 3.58 -6.97 9.58
C ARG A 151 2.75 -7.45 8.40
N TYR A 152 3.00 -6.88 7.22
CA TYR A 152 2.35 -7.25 5.98
C TYR A 152 3.39 -7.50 4.88
N VAL A 153 3.02 -8.31 3.89
CA VAL A 153 3.87 -8.60 2.73
C VAL A 153 4.29 -7.27 2.08
N ASN A 154 5.60 -7.08 1.96
CA ASN A 154 6.22 -5.90 1.34
C ASN A 154 5.76 -4.53 1.89
N ASP A 155 5.35 -4.44 3.16
CA ASP A 155 4.82 -3.21 3.78
C ASP A 155 5.75 -1.99 3.64
N VAL A 156 7.04 -2.15 3.96
CA VAL A 156 8.04 -1.09 3.81
C VAL A 156 8.21 -0.67 2.34
N ASN A 157 8.30 -1.63 1.43
CA ASN A 157 8.52 -1.36 0.01
C ASN A 157 7.33 -0.62 -0.62
N ILE A 158 6.10 -0.97 -0.23
CA ILE A 158 4.89 -0.26 -0.66
C ILE A 158 4.93 1.20 -0.20
N VAL A 159 5.26 1.46 1.06
CA VAL A 159 5.35 2.84 1.57
C VAL A 159 6.47 3.62 0.91
N LEU A 160 7.61 2.98 0.61
CA LEU A 160 8.71 3.61 -0.13
C LEU A 160 8.31 3.93 -1.58
N ALA A 161 7.55 3.07 -2.24
CA ALA A 161 7.02 3.32 -3.58
C ALA A 161 6.07 4.52 -3.57
N ILE A 162 5.15 4.58 -2.61
CA ILE A 162 4.26 5.73 -2.45
C ILE A 162 5.04 7.02 -2.13
N ALA A 163 6.07 6.94 -1.28
CA ALA A 163 6.96 8.08 -1.01
C ALA A 163 7.74 8.52 -2.26
N SER A 164 8.13 7.59 -3.14
CA SER A 164 8.76 7.91 -4.41
C SER A 164 7.79 8.62 -5.35
N ILE A 165 6.56 8.10 -5.44
CA ILE A 165 5.47 8.71 -6.22
C ILE A 165 5.25 10.15 -5.76
N TYR A 166 5.05 10.38 -4.46
CA TYR A 166 4.85 11.74 -3.94
C TYR A 166 6.00 12.69 -4.27
N ARG A 167 7.26 12.24 -4.19
CA ARG A 167 8.43 13.05 -4.54
C ARG A 167 8.47 13.49 -6.00
N THR A 168 7.85 12.74 -6.93
CA THR A 168 7.72 13.18 -8.33
C THR A 168 6.81 14.41 -8.45
N TRP A 169 5.85 14.56 -7.55
CA TRP A 169 4.83 15.61 -7.56
C TRP A 169 5.19 16.85 -6.72
N GLY A 170 6.38 16.85 -6.10
CA GLY A 170 6.89 17.90 -5.23
C GLY A 170 6.67 17.56 -3.77
#